data_AF-A0A3R9E1P2-F1
#
_entry.id   AF-A0A3R9E1P2-F1
#
_cell.length_a   1.000
_cell.length_b   1.000
_cell.length_c   1.000
_cell.angle_alpha   90.00
_cell.angle_beta   90.00
_cell.angle_gamma   90.00
#
_symmetry.space_group_name_H-M   'P 1'
#
loop_
_entity.id
_entity.type
_entity.pdbx_description
1 polymer ?
#
loop_
_entity_poly.entity_id
_entity_poly.type
_entity_poly.pdbx_seq_one_letter_code
_entity_poly.pdbx_strand_id
1 'polypeptide(L)'
;MKNMLSICCLAVISSYSFAQDIKGISFSHQEWEISCSNTGTCKAAGYQNEENGDNPASILLTRKAGPKQPVQIEFALSDYEQSIPANQLKNIHFYINGKDLGMVGVDGTELPIMGKLNSSQVNALLQQSKQKTEIVFKNAQHKWKISDAGMTAVLLKMDDFQKRIGTIGALVKKGSANETKVLMPEPKLLVKRIKTSNKPYLTLQPKNKQYQAIHRSLMAAKPNPKEDGFCEGIYGGNSDGAEPQKIELYKLTNKKVLATTLCWRGAYNEGYGAWVLDESLNGKATFVTESASDFDSGIISSAQKGRGIGDCWASEEWVWDGKSFVHTKDMWTGMCKGLAAGGVWELDRIESVVK
;
A
#
# COMPACT_ATOMS: atom_id res chain seq x y z
N MET A 1 -19.79 -71.49 21.23
CA MET A 1 -18.60 -70.73 21.68
C MET A 1 -18.21 -69.73 20.61
N LYS A 2 -17.90 -68.49 21.03
CA LYS A 2 -17.37 -67.34 20.28
C LYS A 2 -18.37 -66.48 19.49
N ASN A 3 -18.94 -65.49 20.19
CA ASN A 3 -19.42 -64.23 19.61
C ASN A 3 -18.20 -63.35 19.29
N MET A 4 -18.02 -62.95 18.03
CA MET A 4 -17.07 -61.91 17.65
C MET A 4 -17.77 -60.54 17.63
N LEU A 5 -17.41 -59.67 18.57
CA LEU A 5 -17.71 -58.24 18.48
C LEU A 5 -16.74 -57.61 17.47
N SER A 6 -17.29 -57.04 16.39
CA SER A 6 -16.55 -56.22 15.44
C SER A 6 -16.51 -54.78 15.96
N ILE A 7 -15.35 -54.35 16.46
CA ILE A 7 -15.10 -52.96 16.88
C ILE A 7 -14.78 -52.15 15.63
N CYS A 8 -15.69 -51.26 15.24
CA CYS A 8 -15.48 -50.32 14.15
C CYS A 8 -14.79 -49.06 14.70
N CYS A 9 -13.47 -48.93 14.51
CA CYS A 9 -12.74 -47.71 14.81
C CYS A 9 -13.10 -46.62 13.78
N LEU A 10 -13.87 -45.60 14.18
CA LEU A 10 -14.00 -44.37 13.42
C LEU A 10 -12.71 -43.55 13.53
N ALA A 11 -11.91 -43.54 12.47
CA ALA A 11 -10.83 -42.59 12.31
C ALA A 11 -11.40 -41.21 11.95
N VAL A 12 -11.34 -40.26 12.89
CA VAL A 12 -11.67 -38.85 12.65
C VAL A 12 -10.53 -38.26 11.82
N ILE A 13 -10.73 -38.15 10.50
CA ILE A 13 -9.82 -37.41 9.62
C ILE A 13 -10.14 -35.93 9.83
N SER A 14 -9.38 -35.27 10.71
CA SER A 14 -9.36 -33.82 10.82
C SER A 14 -8.82 -33.24 9.51
N SER A 15 -9.70 -32.69 8.69
CA SER A 15 -9.33 -31.87 7.54
C SER A 15 -8.63 -30.61 8.05
N TYR A 16 -7.30 -30.60 8.00
CA TYR A 16 -6.53 -29.36 8.10
C TYR A 16 -6.87 -28.51 6.87
N SER A 17 -7.91 -27.70 6.97
CA SER A 17 -8.15 -26.63 6.03
C SER A 17 -7.04 -25.61 6.28
N PHE A 18 -5.98 -25.64 5.48
CA PHE A 18 -5.01 -24.54 5.44
C PHE A 18 -5.81 -23.27 5.10
N ALA A 19 -5.89 -22.34 6.05
CA ALA A 19 -6.43 -21.02 5.76
C ALA A 19 -5.56 -20.42 4.66
N GLN A 20 -6.20 -19.97 3.58
CA GLN A 20 -5.49 -19.29 2.50
C GLN A 20 -5.00 -17.94 3.03
N ASP A 21 -3.70 -17.66 2.88
CA ASP A 21 -3.10 -16.38 3.30
C ASP A 21 -3.92 -15.19 2.80
N ILE A 22 -4.09 -14.18 3.65
CA ILE A 22 -4.79 -12.95 3.29
C ILE A 22 -3.96 -12.22 2.23
N LYS A 23 -4.55 -12.06 1.04
CA LYS A 23 -3.99 -11.20 -0.01
C LYS A 23 -4.48 -9.78 0.22
N GLY A 24 -3.54 -8.84 0.38
CA GLY A 24 -3.87 -7.43 0.49
C GLY A 24 -4.53 -6.88 -0.78
N ILE A 25 -5.45 -5.93 -0.63
CA ILE A 25 -6.21 -5.31 -1.70
C ILE A 25 -6.12 -3.80 -1.65
N SER A 26 -6.34 -3.17 -2.80
CA SER A 26 -6.65 -1.75 -2.92
C SER A 26 -7.97 -1.56 -3.65
N PHE A 27 -8.67 -0.47 -3.36
CA PHE A 27 -9.84 -0.02 -4.10
C PHE A 27 -10.02 1.48 -3.94
N SER A 28 -10.39 2.17 -5.01
CA SER A 28 -10.71 3.60 -4.98
C SER A 28 -12.03 3.86 -5.69
N HIS A 29 -12.74 4.88 -5.21
CA HIS A 29 -13.94 5.38 -5.86
C HIS A 29 -14.12 6.85 -5.49
N GLN A 30 -14.08 7.73 -6.50
CA GLN A 30 -14.20 9.18 -6.32
C GLN A 30 -13.15 9.70 -5.33
N GLU A 31 -13.54 10.44 -4.29
CA GLU A 31 -12.63 11.09 -3.32
C GLU A 31 -12.24 10.18 -2.15
N TRP A 32 -12.42 8.87 -2.31
CA TRP A 32 -12.14 7.89 -1.28
C TRP A 32 -11.36 6.70 -1.82
N GLU A 33 -10.54 6.12 -0.96
CA GLU A 33 -9.82 4.88 -1.23
C GLU A 33 -9.66 4.01 0.01
N ILE A 34 -9.28 2.76 -0.20
CA ILE A 34 -8.97 1.81 0.84
C ILE A 34 -7.82 0.91 0.43
N SER A 35 -6.98 0.62 1.42
CA SER A 35 -6.01 -0.46 1.39
C SER A 35 -6.31 -1.42 2.54
N CYS A 36 -6.30 -2.72 2.25
CA CYS A 36 -6.32 -3.74 3.30
C CYS A 36 -5.09 -4.61 3.16
N SER A 37 -4.39 -4.85 4.27
CA SER A 37 -3.12 -5.55 4.27
C SER A 37 -3.28 -7.08 4.35
N ASN A 38 -2.16 -7.77 4.16
CA ASN A 38 -2.00 -9.20 4.45
C ASN A 38 -2.22 -9.59 5.93
N THR A 39 -2.41 -8.64 6.85
CA THR A 39 -2.82 -8.93 8.24
C THR A 39 -4.34 -8.89 8.43
N GLY A 40 -5.08 -8.47 7.40
CA GLY A 40 -6.52 -8.24 7.43
C GLY A 40 -6.93 -6.85 7.93
N THR A 41 -5.97 -5.99 8.32
CA THR A 41 -6.22 -4.61 8.72
C THR A 41 -6.55 -3.76 7.50
N CYS A 42 -7.60 -2.94 7.58
CA CYS A 42 -7.98 -2.02 6.53
C CYS A 42 -7.81 -0.56 6.97
N LYS A 43 -7.32 0.27 6.05
CA LYS A 43 -7.17 1.72 6.15
C LYS A 43 -7.92 2.37 4.98
N ALA A 44 -8.95 3.15 5.26
CA ALA A 44 -9.74 3.86 4.26
C ALA A 44 -9.59 5.37 4.42
N ALA A 45 -9.17 6.06 3.36
CA ALA A 45 -8.96 7.50 3.37
C ALA A 45 -10.07 8.20 2.57
N GLY A 46 -10.52 9.35 3.08
CA GLY A 46 -11.41 10.28 2.38
C GLY A 46 -10.76 11.65 2.28
N TYR A 47 -10.95 12.34 1.17
CA TYR A 47 -10.26 13.60 0.84
C TYR A 47 -11.24 14.75 0.58
N GLN A 48 -10.71 15.97 0.55
CA GLN A 48 -11.44 17.14 0.06
C GLN A 48 -11.74 17.00 -1.44
N ASN A 49 -12.75 17.74 -1.91
CA ASN A 49 -12.96 17.93 -3.34
C ASN A 49 -12.21 19.19 -3.80
N GLU A 50 -11.15 19.01 -4.59
CA GLU A 50 -10.31 20.10 -5.09
C GLU A 50 -11.08 21.06 -6.02
N GLU A 51 -12.08 20.59 -6.77
CA GLU A 51 -12.85 21.41 -7.72
C GLU A 51 -13.72 22.46 -7.02
N ASN A 52 -14.06 22.23 -5.74
CA ASN A 52 -14.83 23.18 -4.93
C ASN A 52 -13.95 24.29 -4.31
N GLY A 53 -12.63 24.23 -4.49
CA GLY A 53 -11.70 25.13 -3.81
C GLY A 53 -11.63 24.92 -2.29
N ASP A 54 -12.03 23.73 -1.81
CA ASP A 54 -11.92 23.37 -0.40
C ASP A 54 -10.43 23.25 0.01
N ASN A 55 -10.09 23.71 1.23
CA ASN A 55 -8.75 23.55 1.79
C ASN A 55 -8.36 22.05 1.87
N PRO A 56 -7.07 21.69 1.65
CA PRO A 56 -6.67 20.29 1.65
C PRO A 56 -6.97 19.62 2.99
N ALA A 57 -7.69 18.50 2.95
CA ALA A 57 -8.15 17.84 4.17
C ALA A 57 -8.41 16.37 3.91
N SER A 58 -8.12 15.55 4.91
CA SER A 58 -8.33 14.12 4.81
C SER A 58 -8.66 13.51 6.16
N ILE A 59 -9.39 12.40 6.13
CA ILE A 59 -9.59 11.50 7.26
C ILE A 59 -9.12 10.10 6.90
N LEU A 60 -8.56 9.39 7.86
CA LEU A 60 -8.12 8.01 7.74
C LEU A 60 -8.87 7.13 8.74
N LEU A 61 -9.66 6.19 8.23
CA LEU A 61 -10.38 5.19 9.00
C LEU A 61 -9.57 3.90 9.05
N THR A 62 -9.12 3.50 10.25
CA THR A 62 -8.40 2.24 10.46
C THR A 62 -9.27 1.23 11.19
N ARG A 63 -9.38 0.00 10.67
CA ARG A 63 -10.05 -1.13 11.34
C ARG A 63 -9.25 -2.42 11.19
N LYS A 64 -8.82 -2.98 12.33
CA LYS A 64 -8.16 -4.30 12.40
C LYS A 64 -9.12 -5.43 12.04
N ALA A 65 -8.58 -6.55 11.55
CA ALA A 65 -9.34 -7.80 11.40
C ALA A 65 -9.66 -8.43 12.77
N GLY A 66 -10.65 -9.33 12.77
CA GLY A 66 -11.15 -10.03 13.96
C GLY A 66 -12.41 -9.40 14.56
N PRO A 67 -13.06 -10.09 15.51
CA PRO A 67 -14.29 -9.62 16.13
C PRO A 67 -14.06 -8.43 17.07
N LYS A 68 -15.10 -7.61 17.24
CA LYS A 68 -15.18 -6.46 18.17
C LYS A 68 -14.07 -5.42 18.00
N GLN A 69 -13.51 -5.30 16.79
CA GLN A 69 -12.50 -4.27 16.49
C GLN A 69 -13.18 -2.93 16.17
N PRO A 70 -12.91 -1.87 16.95
CA PRO A 70 -13.45 -0.55 16.66
C PRO A 70 -12.77 0.07 15.44
N VAL A 71 -13.48 0.98 14.76
CA VAL A 71 -12.86 1.90 13.80
C VAL A 71 -12.21 3.04 14.58
N GLN A 72 -11.00 3.41 14.20
CA GLN A 72 -10.32 4.62 14.64
C GLN A 72 -10.27 5.61 13.49
N ILE A 73 -10.42 6.90 13.77
CA ILE A 73 -10.37 7.95 12.74
C ILE A 73 -9.34 9.00 13.12
N GLU A 74 -8.35 9.14 12.25
CA GLU A 74 -7.36 10.22 12.26
C GLU A 74 -7.75 11.24 11.20
N PHE A 75 -7.34 12.49 11.38
CA PHE A 75 -7.56 13.55 10.40
C PHE A 75 -6.26 14.31 10.14
N ALA A 76 -6.20 14.91 8.96
CA ALA A 76 -5.12 15.77 8.51
C ALA A 76 -5.73 17.01 7.85
N LEU A 77 -5.42 18.19 8.37
CA LEU A 77 -5.92 19.47 7.88
C LEU A 77 -4.76 20.32 7.39
N SER A 78 -4.74 20.68 6.12
CA SER A 78 -3.69 21.50 5.54
C SER A 78 -4.25 22.79 4.95
N ASP A 79 -3.35 23.66 4.55
CA ASP A 79 -3.69 24.87 3.80
C ASP A 79 -2.80 24.94 2.56
N TYR A 80 -3.24 25.65 1.53
CA TYR A 80 -2.38 25.93 0.38
C TYR A 80 -1.29 26.96 0.73
N GLU A 81 -1.47 27.71 1.82
CA GLU A 81 -0.41 28.50 2.44
C GLU A 81 0.65 27.63 3.13
N GLN A 82 1.89 28.13 3.21
CA GLN A 82 3.02 27.36 3.75
C GLN A 82 2.95 27.16 5.27
N SER A 83 2.08 27.87 5.99
CA SER A 83 1.91 27.74 7.44
C SER A 83 0.62 28.40 7.92
N ILE A 84 -0.01 27.84 8.95
CA ILE A 84 -1.10 28.49 9.69
C ILE A 84 -0.58 29.01 11.04
N PRO A 85 -0.80 30.28 11.41
CA PRO A 85 -0.41 30.78 12.73
C PRO A 85 -1.04 29.98 13.88
N ALA A 86 -0.23 29.61 14.88
CA ALA A 86 -0.68 28.71 15.96
C ALA A 86 -1.91 29.20 16.75
N ASN A 87 -2.13 30.51 16.83
CA ASN A 87 -3.33 31.09 17.45
C ASN A 87 -4.61 30.82 16.64
N GLN A 88 -4.50 30.64 15.32
CA GLN A 88 -5.60 30.30 14.42
C GLN A 88 -5.90 28.79 14.37
N LEU A 89 -5.09 27.95 15.03
CA LEU A 89 -5.31 26.51 15.14
C LEU A 89 -6.10 26.12 16.40
N LYS A 90 -6.48 27.10 17.22
CA LYS A 90 -7.26 26.86 18.44
C LYS A 90 -8.74 26.65 18.10
N ASN A 91 -9.43 25.90 18.97
CA ASN A 91 -10.88 25.71 18.93
C ASN A 91 -11.39 25.20 17.58
N ILE A 92 -10.66 24.28 16.93
CA ILE A 92 -11.17 23.57 15.76
C ILE A 92 -12.23 22.58 16.23
N HIS A 93 -13.42 22.68 15.67
CA HIS A 93 -14.57 21.82 15.97
C HIS A 93 -14.90 20.93 14.78
N PHE A 94 -15.40 19.73 15.07
CA PHE A 94 -15.83 18.75 14.08
C PHE A 94 -17.36 18.80 13.92
N TYR A 95 -17.83 18.88 12.68
CA TYR A 95 -19.23 19.01 12.33
C TYR A 95 -19.65 17.92 11.35
N ILE A 96 -20.87 17.43 11.55
CA ILE A 96 -21.57 16.55 10.60
C ILE A 96 -22.94 17.13 10.31
N ASN A 97 -23.24 17.40 9.04
CA ASN A 97 -24.51 17.96 8.60
C ASN A 97 -24.91 19.22 9.42
N GLY A 98 -23.93 20.10 9.68
CA GLY A 98 -24.10 21.32 10.48
C GLY A 98 -24.16 21.12 12.00
N LYS A 99 -24.27 19.89 12.51
CA LYS A 99 -24.26 19.61 13.96
C LYS A 99 -22.83 19.64 14.49
N ASP A 100 -22.59 20.48 15.50
CA ASP A 100 -21.34 20.53 16.25
C ASP A 100 -21.16 19.27 17.11
N LEU A 101 -20.07 18.55 16.90
CA LEU A 101 -19.68 17.36 17.66
C LEU A 101 -18.52 17.63 18.64
N GLY A 102 -18.22 18.90 18.87
CA GLY A 102 -17.22 19.38 19.82
C GLY A 102 -15.84 19.59 19.20
N MET A 103 -14.97 20.16 20.05
CA MET A 103 -13.57 20.44 19.71
C MET A 103 -12.80 19.14 19.43
N VAL A 104 -11.84 19.22 18.50
CA VAL A 104 -10.87 18.15 18.24
C VAL A 104 -9.51 18.50 18.83
N GLY A 105 -8.80 17.47 19.31
CA GLY A 105 -7.40 17.61 19.71
C GLY A 105 -6.49 17.53 18.48
N VAL A 106 -5.48 18.39 18.43
CA VAL A 106 -4.49 18.43 17.35
C VAL A 106 -3.09 18.11 17.86
N ASP A 107 -2.32 17.41 17.05
CA ASP A 107 -0.96 16.97 17.34
C ASP A 107 0.02 17.93 16.66
N GLY A 108 0.52 18.90 17.42
CA GLY A 108 1.46 19.90 16.93
C GLY A 108 0.83 21.04 16.14
N THR A 109 1.66 21.79 15.43
CA THR A 109 1.27 23.00 14.68
C THR A 109 1.82 23.02 13.25
N GLU A 110 2.53 21.96 12.83
CA GLU A 110 3.09 21.84 11.49
C GLU A 110 2.04 21.27 10.54
N LEU A 111 1.97 21.80 9.32
CA LEU A 111 1.06 21.29 8.30
C LEU A 111 1.55 19.93 7.74
N PRO A 112 0.65 18.97 7.50
CA PRO A 112 -0.78 19.02 7.82
C PRO A 112 -1.00 18.87 9.33
N ILE A 113 -1.95 19.62 9.87
CA ILE A 113 -2.36 19.52 11.28
C ILE A 113 -3.04 18.17 11.49
N MET A 114 -2.37 17.31 12.24
CA MET A 114 -2.84 15.96 12.53
C MET A 114 -3.70 15.93 13.78
N GLY A 115 -4.53 14.91 13.92
CA GLY A 115 -5.24 14.63 15.16
C GLY A 115 -6.15 13.42 15.05
N LYS A 116 -6.87 13.12 16.14
CA LYS A 116 -7.75 11.95 16.24
C LYS A 116 -9.15 12.36 16.70
N LEU A 117 -10.16 11.74 16.08
CA LEU A 117 -11.54 11.87 16.55
C LEU A 117 -11.76 10.98 17.78
N ASN A 118 -12.53 11.48 18.74
CA ASN A 118 -12.97 10.67 19.88
C ASN A 118 -14.09 9.68 19.49
N SER A 119 -14.40 8.70 20.34
CA SER A 119 -15.37 7.65 20.01
C SER A 119 -16.78 8.17 19.67
N SER A 120 -17.22 9.29 20.26
CA SER A 120 -18.52 9.89 19.96
C SER A 120 -18.53 10.48 18.54
N GLN A 121 -17.48 11.22 18.18
CA GLN A 121 -17.29 11.80 16.85
C GLN A 121 -17.16 10.72 15.77
N VAL A 122 -16.39 9.67 16.04
CA VAL A 122 -16.27 8.50 15.14
C VAL A 122 -17.63 7.85 14.89
N ASN A 123 -18.38 7.56 15.95
CA ASN A 123 -19.69 6.92 15.82
C ASN A 123 -20.69 7.81 15.06
N ALA A 124 -20.65 9.13 15.27
CA ALA A 124 -21.50 10.07 14.54
C ALA A 124 -21.22 10.04 13.03
N LEU A 125 -19.96 9.96 12.62
CA LEU A 125 -19.59 9.82 11.20
C LEU A 125 -20.03 8.49 10.60
N LEU A 126 -19.75 7.39 11.29
CA LEU A 126 -20.11 6.06 10.80
C LEU A 126 -21.62 5.83 10.70
N GLN A 127 -22.43 6.59 11.45
CA GLN A 127 -23.89 6.58 11.29
C GLN A 127 -24.36 7.17 9.95
N GLN A 128 -23.53 7.99 9.30
CA GLN A 128 -23.83 8.61 8.01
C GLN A 128 -23.32 7.81 6.80
N SER A 129 -22.79 6.59 7.01
CA SER A 129 -22.12 5.76 5.99
C SER A 129 -22.95 5.42 4.74
N LYS A 130 -24.25 5.70 4.74
CA LYS A 130 -25.21 5.47 3.64
C LYS A 130 -25.88 6.75 3.14
N GLN A 131 -25.59 7.88 3.78
CA GLN A 131 -26.30 9.14 3.57
C GLN A 131 -25.39 10.12 2.85
N LYS A 132 -26.01 11.09 2.18
CA LYS A 132 -25.30 12.30 1.78
C LYS A 132 -24.88 13.04 3.04
N THR A 133 -23.59 13.34 3.16
CA THR A 133 -22.99 13.82 4.40
C THR A 133 -22.11 15.03 4.15
N GLU A 134 -22.33 16.09 4.91
CA GLU A 134 -21.38 17.19 5.00
C GLU A 134 -20.45 16.95 6.19
N ILE A 135 -19.16 16.70 5.91
CA ILE A 135 -18.10 16.45 6.89
C ILE A 135 -17.20 17.69 6.94
N VAL A 136 -17.17 18.39 8.08
CA VAL A 136 -16.48 19.69 8.18
C VAL A 136 -15.68 19.79 9.46
N PHE A 137 -14.45 20.30 9.35
CA PHE A 137 -13.67 20.83 10.47
C PHE A 137 -13.64 22.34 10.31
N LYS A 138 -13.92 23.11 11.37
CA LYS A 138 -13.83 24.58 11.29
C LYS A 138 -13.62 25.24 12.63
N ASN A 139 -13.10 26.46 12.58
CA ASN A 139 -13.17 27.44 13.65
C ASN A 139 -13.61 28.80 13.08
N ALA A 140 -13.27 29.92 13.75
CA ALA A 140 -13.64 31.24 13.27
C ALA A 140 -12.82 31.72 12.05
N GLN A 141 -11.68 31.10 11.77
CA GLN A 141 -10.73 31.53 10.74
C GLN A 141 -10.66 30.54 9.57
N HIS A 142 -10.77 29.25 9.84
CA HIS A 142 -10.52 28.17 8.89
C HIS A 142 -11.71 27.24 8.77
N LYS A 143 -11.89 26.69 7.57
CA LYS A 143 -12.88 25.65 7.27
C LYS A 143 -12.29 24.64 6.31
N TRP A 144 -12.33 23.38 6.70
CA TRP A 144 -11.97 22.24 5.89
C TRP A 144 -13.20 21.38 5.65
N LYS A 145 -13.39 20.95 4.42
CA LYS A 145 -14.49 20.07 4.04
C LYS A 145 -13.95 18.80 3.43
N ILE A 146 -14.42 17.68 3.94
CA ILE A 146 -14.11 16.36 3.38
C ILE A 146 -15.31 15.94 2.54
N SER A 147 -15.03 15.47 1.33
CA SER A 147 -16.05 14.97 0.41
C SER A 147 -16.63 13.66 0.96
N ASP A 148 -17.94 13.46 0.85
CA ASP A 148 -18.59 12.16 1.09
C ASP A 148 -18.66 11.28 -0.17
N ALA A 149 -18.24 11.85 -1.31
CA ALA A 149 -18.29 11.24 -2.62
C ALA A 149 -17.36 10.02 -2.68
N GLY A 150 -17.95 8.82 -2.59
CA GLY A 150 -17.23 7.54 -2.56
C GLY A 150 -17.16 6.85 -1.19
N MET A 151 -17.48 7.55 -0.10
CA MET A 151 -17.44 7.01 1.26
C MET A 151 -18.20 5.69 1.40
N THR A 152 -19.45 5.64 0.93
CA THR A 152 -20.29 4.42 1.04
C THR A 152 -19.65 3.22 0.34
N ALA A 153 -19.09 3.41 -0.86
CA ALA A 153 -18.52 2.34 -1.66
C ALA A 153 -17.26 1.76 -1.01
N VAL A 154 -16.38 2.65 -0.54
CA VAL A 154 -15.13 2.29 0.12
C VAL A 154 -15.37 1.61 1.48
N LEU A 155 -16.30 2.12 2.29
CA LEU A 155 -16.65 1.47 3.57
C LEU A 155 -17.37 0.14 3.36
N LEU A 156 -18.17 0.00 2.29
CA LEU A 156 -18.76 -1.28 1.93
C LEU A 156 -17.67 -2.27 1.49
N LYS A 157 -16.63 -1.81 0.78
CA LYS A 157 -15.49 -2.66 0.43
C LYS A 157 -14.71 -3.14 1.65
N MET A 158 -14.59 -2.28 2.68
CA MET A 158 -14.02 -2.68 3.97
C MET A 158 -14.85 -3.78 4.65
N ASP A 159 -16.17 -3.64 4.67
CA ASP A 159 -17.07 -4.66 5.23
C ASP A 159 -17.01 -5.97 4.44
N ASP A 160 -16.93 -5.90 3.10
CA ASP A 160 -16.79 -7.06 2.21
C ASP A 160 -15.50 -7.84 2.53
N PHE A 161 -14.35 -7.15 2.47
CA PHE A 161 -13.05 -7.77 2.71
C PHE A 161 -12.95 -8.44 4.08
N GLN A 162 -13.43 -7.75 5.13
CA GLN A 162 -13.40 -8.28 6.49
C GLN A 162 -14.57 -9.22 6.82
N LYS A 163 -15.41 -9.57 5.83
CA LYS A 163 -16.57 -10.47 5.96
C LYS A 163 -17.57 -10.02 7.03
N ARG A 164 -17.83 -8.71 7.08
CA ARG A 164 -18.70 -8.02 8.05
C ARG A 164 -20.08 -7.66 7.50
N ILE A 165 -20.33 -7.79 6.19
CA ILE A 165 -21.66 -7.52 5.61
C ILE A 165 -22.73 -8.35 6.32
N GLY A 166 -23.82 -7.72 6.76
CA GLY A 166 -24.93 -8.36 7.46
C GLY A 166 -24.67 -8.65 8.94
N THR A 167 -23.48 -8.32 9.45
CA THR A 167 -23.18 -8.42 10.89
C THR A 167 -23.60 -7.16 11.65
N ILE A 168 -23.66 -7.27 12.97
CA ILE A 168 -23.91 -6.12 13.86
C ILE A 168 -22.83 -5.03 13.76
N GLY A 169 -21.60 -5.39 13.36
CA GLY A 169 -20.46 -4.46 13.24
C GLY A 169 -20.12 -4.06 11.81
N ALA A 170 -21.02 -4.27 10.85
CA ALA A 170 -20.87 -3.67 9.53
C ALA A 170 -20.96 -2.14 9.62
N LEU A 171 -20.19 -1.41 8.80
CA LEU A 171 -20.30 0.05 8.72
C LEU A 171 -21.48 0.46 7.83
N VAL A 172 -21.71 -0.24 6.72
CA VAL A 172 -22.69 0.13 5.70
C VAL A 172 -23.91 -0.78 5.76
N LYS A 173 -23.75 -2.08 5.48
CA LYS A 173 -24.86 -3.04 5.42
C LYS A 173 -24.96 -3.83 6.74
N LYS A 174 -25.43 -3.16 7.79
CA LYS A 174 -25.67 -3.78 9.11
C LYS A 174 -26.75 -4.85 9.04
N GLY A 175 -26.62 -5.88 9.88
CA GLY A 175 -27.64 -6.90 10.11
C GLY A 175 -27.55 -7.47 11.52
N SER A 176 -28.19 -8.61 11.76
CA SER A 176 -28.29 -9.24 13.09
C SER A 176 -27.25 -10.34 13.33
N ALA A 177 -26.44 -10.71 12.34
CA ALA A 177 -25.43 -11.74 12.51
C ALA A 177 -24.34 -11.30 13.49
N ASN A 178 -23.89 -12.22 14.34
CA ASN A 178 -22.73 -11.99 15.19
C ASN A 178 -21.43 -12.00 14.37
N GLU A 179 -20.32 -11.62 15.00
CA GLU A 179 -19.02 -11.50 14.34
C GLU A 179 -18.18 -12.79 14.37
N THR A 180 -18.79 -13.97 14.58
CA THR A 180 -18.02 -15.24 14.67
C THR A 180 -17.42 -15.69 13.34
N LYS A 181 -17.92 -15.17 12.20
CA LYS A 181 -17.48 -15.52 10.84
C LYS A 181 -16.73 -14.40 10.12
N VAL A 182 -16.37 -13.32 10.83
CA VAL A 182 -15.56 -12.24 10.25
C VAL A 182 -14.15 -12.74 9.96
N LEU A 183 -13.42 -12.02 9.10
CA LEU A 183 -12.03 -12.32 8.81
C LEU A 183 -11.19 -12.23 10.10
N MET A 184 -10.45 -13.28 10.42
CA MET A 184 -9.50 -13.29 11.53
C MET A 184 -8.18 -12.64 11.11
N PRO A 185 -7.48 -11.96 12.03
CA PRO A 185 -6.19 -11.36 11.71
C PRO A 185 -5.12 -12.44 11.49
N GLU A 186 -4.23 -12.17 10.54
CA GLU A 186 -3.03 -12.98 10.29
C GLU A 186 -1.78 -12.24 10.79
N PRO A 187 -0.71 -12.95 11.21
CA PRO A 187 0.54 -12.32 11.59
C PRO A 187 1.22 -11.66 10.40
N LYS A 188 2.04 -10.64 10.67
CA LYS A 188 2.89 -10.01 9.65
C LYS A 188 3.82 -11.04 9.02
N LEU A 189 4.09 -10.85 7.72
CA LEU A 189 5.04 -11.68 6.99
C LEU A 189 6.43 -11.54 7.64
N LEU A 190 7.01 -12.65 8.09
CA LEU A 190 8.34 -12.65 8.69
C LEU A 190 9.38 -12.98 7.62
N VAL A 191 10.31 -12.07 7.36
CA VAL A 191 11.42 -12.29 6.42
C VAL A 191 12.75 -12.09 7.15
N LYS A 192 13.66 -13.05 6.99
CA LYS A 192 15.04 -12.92 7.49
C LYS A 192 15.90 -12.34 6.37
N ARG A 193 16.42 -11.13 6.55
CA ARG A 193 17.32 -10.52 5.56
C ARG A 193 18.67 -11.21 5.61
N ILE A 194 19.17 -11.60 4.44
CA ILE A 194 20.56 -11.99 4.27
C ILE A 194 21.30 -10.81 3.64
N LYS A 195 22.21 -10.21 4.40
CA LYS A 195 23.02 -9.07 3.93
C LYS A 195 23.93 -9.52 2.78
N THR A 196 23.97 -8.70 1.73
CA THR A 196 24.84 -8.88 0.56
C THR A 196 25.76 -7.69 0.37
N SER A 197 26.62 -7.73 -0.65
CA SER A 197 27.33 -6.52 -1.07
C SER A 197 26.34 -5.52 -1.68
N ASN A 198 26.56 -4.22 -1.45
CA ASN A 198 25.84 -3.12 -2.06
C ASN A 198 26.58 -2.48 -3.24
N LYS A 199 27.73 -3.03 -3.65
CA LYS A 199 28.46 -2.57 -4.82
C LYS A 199 28.38 -3.61 -5.94
N PRO A 200 28.19 -3.18 -7.19
CA PRO A 200 28.26 -4.11 -8.30
C PRO A 200 29.69 -4.65 -8.40
N TYR A 201 29.82 -5.97 -8.61
CA TYR A 201 31.13 -6.58 -8.88
C TYR A 201 31.49 -6.51 -10.36
N LEU A 202 30.49 -6.31 -11.23
CA LEU A 202 30.66 -6.21 -12.66
C LEU A 202 29.59 -5.27 -13.24
N THR A 203 30.01 -4.34 -14.09
CA THR A 203 29.12 -3.48 -14.89
C THR A 203 29.35 -3.79 -16.36
N LEU A 204 28.31 -4.27 -17.03
CA LEU A 204 28.32 -4.59 -18.45
C LEU A 204 27.84 -3.39 -19.25
N GLN A 205 28.75 -2.77 -20.00
CA GLN A 205 28.39 -1.76 -20.99
C GLN A 205 27.73 -2.43 -22.21
N PRO A 206 26.86 -1.72 -22.97
CA PRO A 206 26.20 -2.27 -24.16
C PRO A 206 27.13 -2.91 -25.21
N LYS A 207 28.36 -2.41 -25.30
CA LYS A 207 29.40 -2.92 -26.23
C LYS A 207 30.09 -4.21 -25.73
N ASN A 208 29.84 -4.64 -24.50
CA ASN A 208 30.45 -5.86 -23.96
C ASN A 208 29.90 -7.10 -24.68
N LYS A 209 30.77 -8.08 -24.98
CA LYS A 209 30.41 -9.32 -25.68
C LYS A 209 29.30 -10.12 -24.99
N GLN A 210 29.22 -10.09 -23.67
CA GLN A 210 28.21 -10.82 -22.88
C GLN A 210 26.87 -10.09 -22.76
N TYR A 211 26.86 -8.77 -23.04
CA TYR A 211 25.71 -7.90 -22.81
C TYR A 211 24.45 -8.40 -23.51
N GLN A 212 24.52 -8.67 -24.82
CA GLN A 212 23.36 -9.03 -25.64
C GLN A 212 22.72 -10.36 -25.25
N ALA A 213 23.51 -11.30 -24.72
CA ALA A 213 22.99 -12.57 -24.23
C ALA A 213 22.24 -12.38 -22.91
N ILE A 214 22.85 -11.64 -21.96
CA ILE A 214 22.26 -11.37 -20.65
C ILE A 214 21.01 -10.50 -20.81
N HIS A 215 21.10 -9.38 -21.53
CA HIS A 215 19.97 -8.49 -21.80
C HIS A 215 18.75 -9.25 -22.36
N ARG A 216 18.95 -10.12 -23.37
CA ARG A 216 17.86 -10.97 -23.89
C ARG A 216 17.28 -11.89 -22.83
N SER A 217 18.10 -12.47 -21.95
CA SER A 217 17.60 -13.31 -20.86
C SER A 217 16.78 -12.50 -19.84
N LEU A 218 17.17 -11.26 -19.54
CA LEU A 218 16.42 -10.37 -18.65
C LEU A 218 15.04 -10.03 -19.26
N MET A 219 15.02 -9.60 -20.52
CA MET A 219 13.79 -9.24 -21.22
C MET A 219 12.84 -10.43 -21.42
N ALA A 220 13.39 -11.64 -21.64
CA ALA A 220 12.60 -12.86 -21.77
C ALA A 220 11.93 -13.29 -20.44
N ALA A 221 12.40 -12.80 -19.30
CA ALA A 221 11.85 -13.12 -17.98
C ALA A 221 10.65 -12.23 -17.59
N LYS A 222 9.98 -11.60 -18.56
CA LYS A 222 8.80 -10.76 -18.28
C LYS A 222 7.68 -11.56 -17.57
N PRO A 223 7.02 -10.97 -16.56
CA PRO A 223 6.04 -11.68 -15.73
C PRO A 223 4.80 -12.09 -16.52
N ASN A 224 4.33 -11.25 -17.44
CA ASN A 224 3.19 -11.53 -18.30
C ASN A 224 3.58 -11.48 -19.79
N PRO A 225 3.58 -12.62 -20.49
CA PRO A 225 3.96 -12.66 -21.90
C PRO A 225 3.06 -11.83 -22.83
N LYS A 226 1.82 -11.57 -22.43
CA LYS A 226 0.81 -10.85 -23.22
C LYS A 226 0.72 -9.36 -22.91
N GLU A 227 1.45 -8.90 -21.90
CA GLU A 227 1.52 -7.49 -21.54
C GLU A 227 2.54 -6.79 -22.43
N ASP A 228 2.09 -5.68 -22.99
CA ASP A 228 2.92 -4.70 -23.69
C ASP A 228 3.54 -3.75 -22.65
N GLY A 229 4.67 -3.13 -22.99
CA GLY A 229 5.28 -2.11 -22.13
C GLY A 229 6.20 -2.60 -21.01
N PHE A 230 6.77 -3.80 -21.14
CA PHE A 230 7.77 -4.31 -20.20
C PHE A 230 9.15 -3.70 -20.47
N CYS A 231 9.74 -3.04 -19.47
CA CYS A 231 11.10 -2.50 -19.53
C CYS A 231 11.41 -1.78 -20.85
N GLU A 232 10.56 -0.80 -21.22
CA GLU A 232 10.55 -0.16 -22.54
C GLU A 232 11.86 0.55 -22.92
N GLY A 233 12.72 0.81 -21.95
CA GLY A 233 14.00 1.49 -22.07
C GLY A 233 13.85 3.01 -22.19
N ILE A 234 14.95 3.68 -22.53
CA ILE A 234 15.01 5.14 -22.61
C ILE A 234 15.08 5.56 -24.08
N TYR A 235 14.13 6.37 -24.55
CA TYR A 235 14.13 6.85 -25.93
C TYR A 235 14.88 8.18 -26.02
N GLY A 236 15.88 8.24 -26.89
CA GLY A 236 16.55 9.48 -27.25
C GLY A 236 15.72 10.23 -28.30
N GLY A 237 15.79 11.57 -28.30
CA GLY A 237 15.01 12.41 -29.23
C GLY A 237 15.23 12.15 -30.72
N ASN A 238 16.25 11.37 -31.08
CA ASN A 238 16.64 11.07 -32.46
C ASN A 238 16.80 9.55 -32.75
N SER A 239 16.34 8.65 -31.86
CA SER A 239 16.53 7.21 -32.02
C SER A 239 15.22 6.48 -32.33
N ASP A 240 15.24 5.64 -33.37
CA ASP A 240 14.20 4.65 -33.64
C ASP A 240 14.33 3.49 -32.64
N GLY A 241 13.90 3.72 -31.40
CA GLY A 241 13.93 2.74 -30.31
C GLY A 241 14.67 3.19 -29.07
N ALA A 242 14.61 2.35 -28.04
CA ALA A 242 15.25 2.60 -26.76
C ALA A 242 16.77 2.42 -26.82
N GLU A 243 17.48 3.34 -26.17
CA GLU A 243 18.92 3.31 -26.00
C GLU A 243 19.34 2.17 -25.05
N PRO A 244 20.29 1.31 -25.45
CA PRO A 244 20.81 0.26 -24.58
C PRO A 244 21.43 0.83 -23.29
N GLN A 245 20.95 0.37 -22.14
CA GLN A 245 21.42 0.80 -20.82
C GLN A 245 22.45 -0.19 -20.25
N LYS A 246 23.37 0.27 -19.40
CA LYS A 246 24.33 -0.61 -18.71
C LYS A 246 23.59 -1.62 -17.82
N ILE A 247 24.14 -2.82 -17.67
CA ILE A 247 23.66 -3.82 -16.70
C ILE A 247 24.64 -3.88 -15.53
N GLU A 248 24.18 -3.67 -14.32
CA GLU A 248 24.95 -3.79 -13.10
C GLU A 248 24.67 -5.14 -12.42
N LEU A 249 25.73 -5.84 -12.02
CA LEU A 249 25.65 -7.17 -11.43
C LEU A 249 26.18 -7.13 -9.99
N TYR A 250 25.35 -7.55 -9.04
CA TYR A 250 25.65 -7.59 -7.61
C TYR A 250 25.70 -9.03 -7.13
N LYS A 251 26.69 -9.39 -6.31
CA LYS A 251 26.77 -10.73 -5.74
C LYS A 251 25.70 -10.91 -4.67
N LEU A 252 24.93 -11.99 -4.78
CA LEU A 252 24.06 -12.51 -3.73
C LEU A 252 24.69 -13.76 -3.12
N THR A 253 24.05 -14.32 -2.09
CA THR A 253 24.45 -15.63 -1.54
C THR A 253 24.09 -16.78 -2.49
N ASN A 254 24.64 -17.97 -2.21
CA ASN A 254 24.28 -19.21 -2.91
C ASN A 254 24.53 -19.18 -4.44
N LYS A 255 25.64 -18.56 -4.86
CA LYS A 255 26.05 -18.44 -6.28
C LYS A 255 24.95 -17.80 -7.14
N LYS A 256 24.26 -16.81 -6.58
CA LYS A 256 23.29 -15.99 -7.30
C LYS A 256 23.82 -14.57 -7.47
N VAL A 257 23.31 -13.90 -8.49
CA VAL A 257 23.59 -12.49 -8.73
C VAL A 257 22.29 -11.75 -9.02
N LEU A 258 22.20 -10.52 -8.53
CA LEU A 258 21.18 -9.56 -8.93
C LEU A 258 21.71 -8.81 -10.15
N ALA A 259 20.92 -8.78 -11.22
CA ALA A 259 21.15 -7.92 -12.37
C ALA A 259 20.17 -6.77 -12.35
N THR A 260 20.68 -5.55 -12.52
CA THR A 260 19.86 -4.34 -12.66
C THR A 260 20.18 -3.57 -13.94
N THR A 261 19.16 -2.98 -14.56
CA THR A 261 19.31 -2.04 -15.67
C THR A 261 18.18 -1.02 -15.63
N LEU A 262 18.43 0.21 -16.08
CA LEU A 262 17.38 1.21 -16.20
C LEU A 262 16.33 0.70 -17.20
N CYS A 263 15.09 0.52 -16.73
CA CYS A 263 13.99 -0.04 -17.50
C CYS A 263 13.09 1.01 -18.14
N TRP A 264 12.87 2.13 -17.46
CA TRP A 264 12.04 3.21 -17.97
C TRP A 264 12.38 4.52 -17.26
N ARG A 265 12.07 5.63 -17.92
CA ARG A 265 12.19 6.99 -17.37
C ARG A 265 10.95 7.77 -17.73
N GLY A 266 10.27 8.27 -16.71
CA GLY A 266 9.17 9.22 -16.84
C GLY A 266 9.61 10.65 -16.53
N ALA A 267 8.65 11.57 -16.52
CA ALA A 267 8.91 13.00 -16.31
C ALA A 267 9.57 13.33 -14.95
N TYR A 268 9.32 12.52 -13.92
CA TYR A 268 9.80 12.76 -12.55
C TYR A 268 10.20 11.48 -11.81
N ASN A 269 10.22 10.35 -12.49
CA ASN A 269 10.49 9.02 -11.94
C ASN A 269 11.39 8.22 -12.89
N GLU A 270 12.14 7.28 -12.34
CA GLU A 270 12.84 6.22 -13.07
C GLU A 270 12.56 4.88 -12.39
N GLY A 271 12.55 3.81 -13.19
CA GLY A 271 12.48 2.45 -12.67
C GLY A 271 13.58 1.59 -13.25
N TYR A 272 14.29 0.91 -12.37
CA TYR A 272 15.27 -0.10 -12.73
C TYR A 272 14.62 -1.49 -12.68
N GLY A 273 14.84 -2.22 -13.77
CA GLY A 273 14.62 -3.66 -13.82
C GLY A 273 15.56 -4.38 -12.86
N ALA A 274 15.06 -5.38 -12.16
CA ALA A 274 15.79 -6.24 -11.24
C ALA A 274 15.45 -7.71 -11.49
N TRP A 275 16.48 -8.53 -11.67
CA TRP A 275 16.35 -9.97 -11.87
C TRP A 275 17.42 -10.75 -11.11
N VAL A 276 17.07 -11.95 -10.67
CA VAL A 276 18.01 -12.92 -10.12
C VAL A 276 18.49 -13.87 -11.22
N LEU A 277 19.81 -14.04 -11.30
CA LEU A 277 20.50 -14.98 -12.18
C LEU A 277 21.40 -15.92 -11.37
N ASP A 278 21.85 -16.99 -12.02
CA ASP A 278 22.99 -17.75 -11.55
C ASP A 278 24.31 -16.98 -11.73
N GLU A 279 25.28 -17.16 -10.83
CA GLU A 279 26.59 -16.49 -10.89
C GLU A 279 27.39 -16.86 -12.15
N SER A 280 27.10 -18.01 -12.78
CA SER A 280 27.63 -18.36 -14.09
C SER A 280 27.14 -17.46 -15.23
N LEU A 281 26.13 -16.60 -14.98
CA LEU A 281 25.43 -15.76 -15.95
C LEU A 281 24.78 -16.53 -17.10
N ASN A 282 24.63 -17.85 -16.92
CA ASN A 282 23.98 -18.74 -17.86
C ASN A 282 22.61 -19.17 -17.31
N GLY A 283 21.66 -19.43 -18.21
CA GLY A 283 20.33 -19.89 -17.86
C GLY A 283 19.30 -18.77 -17.77
N LYS A 284 18.15 -19.06 -17.15
CA LYS A 284 17.00 -18.16 -17.11
C LYS A 284 17.12 -17.15 -15.98
N ALA A 285 16.79 -15.90 -16.27
CA ALA A 285 16.58 -14.87 -15.27
C ALA A 285 15.25 -15.08 -14.54
N THR A 286 15.19 -14.69 -13.27
CA THR A 286 13.96 -14.63 -12.47
C THR A 286 13.66 -13.18 -12.19
N PHE A 287 12.54 -12.67 -12.71
CA PHE A 287 12.12 -11.28 -12.49
C PHE A 287 11.75 -11.01 -11.03
N VAL A 288 12.10 -9.81 -10.56
CA VAL A 288 11.73 -9.30 -9.23
C VAL A 288 10.82 -8.09 -9.38
N THR A 289 11.28 -7.04 -10.05
CA THR A 289 10.54 -5.79 -10.26
C THR A 289 11.14 -4.99 -11.43
N GLU A 290 10.39 -4.07 -12.01
CA GLU A 290 10.90 -3.04 -12.92
C GLU A 290 10.82 -1.63 -12.33
N SER A 291 10.41 -1.52 -11.07
CA SER A 291 10.19 -0.25 -10.37
C SER A 291 11.29 0.08 -9.37
N ALA A 292 12.43 -0.64 -9.36
CA ALA A 292 13.48 -0.41 -8.38
C ALA A 292 14.06 0.99 -8.50
N SER A 293 14.28 1.65 -7.37
CA SER A 293 14.96 2.93 -7.25
C SER A 293 16.38 2.76 -6.71
N ASP A 294 16.59 1.78 -5.82
CA ASP A 294 17.89 1.49 -5.23
C ASP A 294 18.03 0.01 -4.84
N PHE A 295 19.29 -0.42 -4.65
CA PHE A 295 19.63 -1.70 -4.04
C PHE A 295 20.72 -1.51 -2.98
N ASP A 296 20.37 -1.77 -1.72
CA ASP A 296 21.33 -1.78 -0.62
C ASP A 296 21.34 -3.12 0.13
N SER A 297 22.47 -3.82 0.04
CA SER A 297 22.84 -4.92 0.92
C SER A 297 21.72 -5.98 1.09
N GLY A 298 21.09 -6.37 -0.01
CA GLY A 298 20.03 -7.38 -0.04
C GLY A 298 18.61 -6.82 0.05
N ILE A 299 18.42 -5.50 -0.04
CA ILE A 299 17.11 -4.85 -0.13
C ILE A 299 17.03 -4.11 -1.45
N ILE A 300 16.00 -4.40 -2.24
CA ILE A 300 15.58 -3.57 -3.36
C ILE A 300 14.47 -2.66 -2.85
N SER A 301 14.63 -1.36 -3.00
CA SER A 301 13.59 -0.37 -2.64
C SER A 301 13.06 0.32 -3.89
N SER A 302 11.79 0.71 -3.82
CA SER A 302 11.13 1.54 -4.81
C SER A 302 10.48 2.73 -4.11
N ALA A 303 10.64 3.92 -4.68
CA ALA A 303 9.91 5.11 -4.29
C ALA A 303 9.54 5.90 -5.54
N GLN A 304 8.24 5.95 -5.85
CA GLN A 304 7.73 6.54 -7.09
C GLN A 304 6.70 7.61 -6.76
N LYS A 305 6.89 8.82 -7.29
CA LYS A 305 5.90 9.89 -7.14
C LYS A 305 4.65 9.58 -7.94
N GLY A 306 3.47 9.92 -7.43
CA GLY A 306 2.24 9.88 -8.23
C GLY A 306 2.13 11.03 -9.24
N ARG A 307 2.73 12.19 -8.92
CA ARG A 307 2.86 13.34 -9.84
C ARG A 307 4.09 14.20 -9.51
N GLY A 308 4.47 15.10 -10.41
CA GLY A 308 5.69 15.92 -10.28
C GLY A 308 5.81 16.72 -8.97
N ILE A 309 4.67 17.14 -8.39
CA ILE A 309 4.60 17.84 -7.10
C ILE A 309 5.12 16.95 -5.95
N GLY A 310 4.94 15.63 -6.03
CA GLY A 310 5.38 14.69 -5.00
C GLY A 310 4.55 14.76 -3.72
N ASP A 311 3.27 15.11 -3.82
CA ASP A 311 2.29 15.14 -2.72
C ASP A 311 1.61 13.77 -2.46
N CYS A 312 2.08 12.74 -3.15
CA CYS A 312 1.67 11.35 -3.04
C CYS A 312 2.79 10.46 -3.62
N TRP A 313 3.01 9.29 -3.01
CA TRP A 313 4.07 8.37 -3.38
C TRP A 313 3.59 6.93 -3.28
N ALA A 314 4.07 6.08 -4.18
CA ALA A 314 4.08 4.63 -4.03
C ALA A 314 5.46 4.20 -3.53
N SER A 315 5.48 3.16 -2.70
CA SER A 315 6.70 2.60 -2.12
C SER A 315 6.60 1.08 -2.02
N GLU A 316 7.60 0.41 -2.56
CA GLU A 316 7.71 -1.05 -2.55
C GLU A 316 9.07 -1.47 -2.01
N GLU A 317 9.16 -2.68 -1.46
CA GLU A 317 10.40 -3.25 -0.97
C GLU A 317 10.45 -4.76 -1.23
N TRP A 318 11.60 -5.25 -1.69
CA TRP A 318 11.89 -6.67 -1.76
C TRP A 318 13.17 -7.01 -1.02
N VAL A 319 13.10 -8.02 -0.15
CA VAL A 319 14.22 -8.44 0.71
C VAL A 319 14.75 -9.80 0.27
N TRP A 320 16.06 -9.89 0.10
CA TRP A 320 16.76 -11.14 -0.16
C TRP A 320 16.79 -12.03 1.09
N ASP A 321 16.15 -13.20 1.00
CA ASP A 321 16.07 -14.18 2.10
C ASP A 321 17.18 -15.25 2.06
N GLY A 322 18.09 -15.16 1.09
CA GLY A 322 19.11 -16.16 0.79
C GLY A 322 18.80 -17.02 -0.43
N LYS A 323 17.56 -17.02 -0.92
CA LYS A 323 17.08 -17.82 -2.05
C LYS A 323 16.36 -16.98 -3.10
N SER A 324 15.53 -16.04 -2.67
CA SER A 324 14.71 -15.16 -3.52
C SER A 324 14.52 -13.79 -2.87
N PHE A 325 14.15 -12.82 -3.69
CA PHE A 325 13.63 -11.55 -3.19
C PHE A 325 12.15 -11.71 -2.85
N VAL A 326 11.80 -11.47 -1.58
CA VAL A 326 10.43 -11.53 -1.07
C VAL A 326 9.86 -10.13 -1.02
N HIS A 327 8.69 -9.89 -1.61
CA HIS A 327 8.00 -8.60 -1.57
C HIS A 327 7.52 -8.32 -0.13
N THR A 328 8.20 -7.43 0.58
CA THR A 328 8.03 -7.15 2.02
C THR A 328 7.23 -5.88 2.29
N LYS A 329 7.08 -5.01 1.29
CA LYS A 329 6.31 -3.77 1.39
C LYS A 329 5.65 -3.46 0.06
N ASP A 330 4.39 -3.11 0.11
CA ASP A 330 3.58 -2.56 -0.99
C ASP A 330 2.65 -1.55 -0.33
N MET A 331 2.93 -0.26 -0.52
CA MET A 331 2.28 0.84 0.20
C MET A 331 2.27 2.09 -0.68
N TRP A 332 1.26 2.94 -0.49
CA TRP A 332 1.29 4.30 -1.01
C TRP A 332 0.76 5.28 0.03
N THR A 333 1.00 6.57 -0.21
CA THR A 333 0.73 7.63 0.77
C THR A 333 -0.62 8.32 0.63
N GLY A 334 -1.50 7.71 -0.17
CA GLY A 334 -2.83 8.20 -0.50
C GLY A 334 -2.91 8.96 -1.83
N MET A 335 -4.10 9.48 -2.13
CA MET A 335 -4.36 10.31 -3.31
C MET A 335 -3.55 11.62 -3.28
N CYS A 336 -3.15 12.07 -4.47
CA CYS A 336 -2.40 13.31 -4.72
C CYS A 336 -3.27 14.56 -4.53
N LYS A 337 -3.60 14.85 -3.27
CA LYS A 337 -4.58 15.86 -2.86
C LYS A 337 -3.94 17.09 -2.21
N GLY A 338 -2.63 17.28 -2.35
CA GLY A 338 -1.94 18.48 -1.88
C GLY A 338 -1.91 18.66 -0.36
N LEU A 339 -2.10 17.60 0.43
CA LEU A 339 -2.08 17.71 1.90
C LEU A 339 -0.66 17.93 2.45
N ALA A 340 0.32 17.22 1.92
CA ALA A 340 1.70 17.24 2.38
C ALA A 340 2.65 16.78 1.28
N ALA A 341 3.88 17.31 1.27
CA ALA A 341 4.95 16.69 0.50
C ALA A 341 5.23 15.28 1.06
N GLY A 342 5.38 14.29 0.19
CA GLY A 342 5.48 12.88 0.60
C GLY A 342 4.14 12.17 0.73
N GLY A 343 3.03 12.90 0.79
CA GLY A 343 1.71 12.38 1.15
C GLY A 343 1.52 12.28 2.67
N VAL A 344 0.34 11.83 3.08
CA VAL A 344 -0.14 12.04 4.47
C VAL A 344 -0.44 10.74 5.22
N TRP A 345 -0.77 9.67 4.49
CA TRP A 345 -1.13 8.39 5.08
C TRP A 345 -0.10 7.32 4.70
N GLU A 346 -0.21 6.15 5.34
CA GLU A 346 0.50 4.93 4.92
C GLU A 346 -0.55 3.86 4.65
N LEU A 347 -0.80 3.53 3.39
CA LEU A 347 -1.85 2.60 2.96
C LEU A 347 -1.25 1.25 2.55
N ASP A 348 -0.86 0.45 3.52
CA ASP A 348 -0.15 -0.82 3.31
C ASP A 348 -1.05 -1.96 2.80
N ARG A 349 -0.64 -2.59 1.70
CA ARG A 349 -1.14 -3.90 1.25
C ARG A 349 -0.31 -5.06 1.79
N ILE A 350 0.98 -4.81 2.02
CA ILE A 350 1.89 -5.79 2.63
C ILE A 350 2.51 -5.18 3.88
N GLU A 351 2.26 -5.83 5.01
CA GLU A 351 2.96 -5.62 6.26
C GLU A 351 3.88 -6.81 6.54
N SER A 352 5.13 -6.50 6.87
CA SER A 352 6.14 -7.49 7.18
C SER A 352 6.97 -7.09 8.40
N VAL A 353 7.74 -8.06 8.91
CA VAL A 353 8.81 -7.85 9.88
C VAL A 353 10.08 -8.41 9.24
N VAL A 354 11.04 -7.53 8.97
CA VAL A 354 12.36 -7.90 8.45
C VAL A 354 13.32 -8.04 9.62
N LYS A 355 13.96 -9.21 9.76
CA LYS A 355 14.93 -9.52 10.81
C LYS A 355 16.35 -9.66 10.30
#